data_AF-A0A9D0IER7-F1
#
_entry.id   AF-A0A9D0IER7-F1
#
_cell.length_a   1.000
_cell.length_b   1.000
_cell.length_c   1.000
_cell.angle_alpha   90.00
_cell.angle_beta   90.00
_cell.angle_gamma   90.00
#
_symmetry.space_group_name_H-M   'P 1'
#
loop_
_entity.id
_entity.type
_entity.pdbx_description
1 polymer ?
#
loop_
_entity_poly.entity_id
_entity_poly.type
_entity_poly.pdbx_seq_one_letter_code
_entity_poly.pdbx_strand_id
1 'polypeptide(L)'
;MLLFAAGFGAQCRADALDWLDSRATDDGSYTTAADPATPFQATAEALRAFSAAGAGARAGIPAARAFLFANPARNTEYLARQILLEPVDAGTPDRLAELLARQQPPPPFGDGGFGDAADTPSTVLDTAFALQALAARGQTGRPELASALGLLLNRQRADGGWSDGVNLSSVYLTALTMRALQSYRDRYALDDALDRAAQFLLSQRDADHLIGTTAETALALLAFAPQLFDTAIYQDTVTTLRAAQAADGSWDASVYTTALALRALAALASATPANPDLARVSGVITDAVDGTPLQGARVTLRGTEDRTTTTAADGSYRIANVAPGEIGLRVEQAGYLVISGRETATAGGRVTFNAALPRDPQPRLLTVTGRVVDAAGQAALAGARLRVIDSGTVTQSAGDGRFSLAGLAAGNYLVQVEATDFLPAQFSVAAAAGGSLDVGLISLKRVAGNDSGIRGMVTDALTRAPLRGVTITVNGSDSLYSAADGRFERRPV
;
A
#
# COMPACT_ATOMS: atom_id res chain seq x y z
N MET A 1 -11.20 7.21 -25.80
CA MET A 1 -12.25 7.63 -24.84
C MET A 1 -12.83 6.36 -24.23
N LEU A 2 -12.71 6.16 -22.92
CA LEU A 2 -12.85 4.86 -22.27
C LEU A 2 -14.30 4.38 -22.12
N LEU A 3 -14.69 3.39 -22.91
CA LEU A 3 -15.99 2.69 -22.88
C LEU A 3 -16.23 1.86 -21.60
N PHE A 4 -15.22 1.69 -20.74
CA PHE A 4 -15.40 1.02 -19.44
C PHE A 4 -16.20 1.86 -18.45
N ALA A 5 -15.99 3.18 -18.43
CA ALA A 5 -16.67 4.10 -17.52
C ALA A 5 -18.09 4.47 -17.97
N ALA A 6 -18.39 4.39 -19.28
CA ALA A 6 -19.67 4.83 -19.84
C ALA A 6 -20.82 3.81 -19.71
N GLY A 7 -20.60 2.63 -19.11
CA GLY A 7 -21.58 1.54 -19.22
C GLY A 7 -21.72 0.59 -18.04
N PHE A 8 -20.99 0.75 -16.93
CA PHE A 8 -21.51 0.21 -15.67
C PHE A 8 -22.51 1.22 -15.13
N GLY A 9 -23.69 1.22 -15.74
CA GLY A 9 -24.75 2.16 -15.37
C GLY A 9 -25.01 2.06 -13.88
N ALA A 10 -25.11 3.20 -13.20
CA ALA A 10 -25.46 3.24 -11.78
C ALA A 10 -26.70 2.37 -11.46
N GLN A 11 -27.60 2.21 -12.45
CA GLN A 11 -28.76 1.32 -12.42
C GLN A 11 -28.40 -0.17 -12.33
N CYS A 12 -27.61 -0.71 -13.27
CA CYS A 12 -27.15 -2.12 -13.24
C CYS A 12 -26.53 -2.48 -11.88
N ARG A 13 -25.71 -1.57 -11.34
CA ARG A 13 -25.13 -1.71 -10.00
C ARG A 13 -26.19 -1.72 -8.90
N ALA A 14 -27.13 -0.78 -8.94
CA ALA A 14 -28.17 -0.66 -7.93
C ALA A 14 -29.08 -1.90 -7.92
N ASP A 15 -29.53 -2.34 -9.09
CA ASP A 15 -30.41 -3.50 -9.25
C ASP A 15 -29.75 -4.78 -8.71
N ALA A 16 -28.48 -5.00 -9.02
CA ALA A 16 -27.72 -6.14 -8.51
C ALA A 16 -27.59 -6.13 -6.98
N LEU A 17 -27.31 -4.95 -6.41
CA LEU A 17 -27.15 -4.81 -4.97
C LEU A 17 -28.49 -5.01 -4.23
N ASP A 18 -29.58 -4.47 -4.77
CA ASP A 18 -30.91 -4.58 -4.18
C ASP A 18 -31.45 -6.00 -4.30
N TRP A 19 -31.17 -6.68 -5.43
CA TRP A 19 -31.43 -8.10 -5.57
C TRP A 19 -30.66 -8.91 -4.52
N LEU A 20 -29.35 -8.68 -4.35
CA LEU A 20 -28.54 -9.36 -3.33
C LEU A 20 -29.09 -9.15 -1.92
N ASP A 21 -29.46 -7.91 -1.55
CA ASP A 21 -30.05 -7.63 -0.23
C ASP A 21 -31.35 -8.38 0.02
N SER A 22 -32.15 -8.60 -1.02
CA SER A 22 -33.38 -9.40 -0.91
C SER A 22 -33.13 -10.90 -0.72
N ARG A 23 -31.88 -11.39 -0.77
CA ARG A 23 -31.51 -12.80 -0.58
C ARG A 23 -30.98 -13.13 0.82
N ALA A 24 -30.93 -12.15 1.72
CA ALA A 24 -30.59 -12.42 3.12
C ALA A 24 -31.63 -13.36 3.75
N THR A 25 -31.16 -14.34 4.50
CA THR A 25 -32.00 -15.31 5.22
C THR A 25 -31.96 -15.06 6.73
N ASP A 26 -32.83 -15.73 7.49
CA ASP A 26 -32.95 -15.54 8.94
C ASP A 26 -31.68 -15.91 9.73
N ASP A 27 -30.85 -16.81 9.21
CA ASP A 27 -29.57 -17.19 9.83
C ASP A 27 -28.41 -16.24 9.50
N GLY A 28 -28.69 -15.20 8.70
CA GLY A 28 -27.73 -14.20 8.25
C GLY A 28 -26.99 -14.56 6.97
N SER A 29 -27.13 -15.78 6.44
CA SER A 29 -26.56 -16.15 5.15
C SER A 29 -27.29 -15.49 3.98
N TYR A 30 -26.59 -15.35 2.86
CA TYR A 30 -27.13 -14.95 1.57
C TYR A 30 -27.03 -16.14 0.62
N THR A 31 -28.17 -16.67 0.17
CA THR A 31 -28.18 -17.83 -0.74
C THR A 31 -29.49 -17.97 -1.52
N THR A 32 -29.46 -18.71 -2.63
CA THR A 32 -30.64 -19.21 -3.34
C THR A 32 -30.44 -20.68 -3.73
N ALA A 33 -31.53 -21.37 -4.07
CA ALA A 33 -31.46 -22.74 -4.58
C ALA A 33 -30.74 -22.85 -5.95
N ALA A 34 -30.50 -21.74 -6.63
CA ALA A 34 -29.77 -21.68 -7.89
C ALA A 34 -28.25 -21.49 -7.69
N ASP A 35 -27.78 -21.31 -6.45
CA ASP A 35 -26.35 -21.14 -6.19
C ASP A 35 -25.57 -22.41 -6.56
N PRO A 36 -24.50 -22.31 -7.38
CA PRO A 36 -23.56 -23.41 -7.60
C PRO A 36 -22.59 -23.57 -6.43
N ALA A 37 -22.75 -22.80 -5.35
CA ALA A 37 -21.82 -22.67 -4.24
C ALA A 37 -22.54 -22.90 -2.90
N THR A 38 -21.77 -23.23 -1.86
CA THR A 38 -22.32 -23.34 -0.51
C THR A 38 -22.82 -21.99 0.01
N PRO A 39 -23.78 -21.95 0.95
CA PRO A 39 -24.23 -20.70 1.57
C PRO A 39 -23.08 -19.87 2.15
N PHE A 40 -22.03 -20.52 2.67
CA PHE A 40 -20.82 -19.85 3.13
C PHE A 40 -20.08 -19.12 2.00
N GLN A 41 -19.83 -19.80 0.88
CA GLN A 41 -19.14 -19.20 -0.26
C GLN A 41 -19.97 -18.07 -0.89
N ALA A 42 -21.28 -18.27 -1.07
CA ALA A 42 -22.19 -17.27 -1.60
C ALA A 42 -22.24 -16.02 -0.70
N THR A 43 -22.40 -16.20 0.62
CA THR A 43 -22.40 -15.11 1.60
C THR A 43 -21.08 -14.35 1.61
N ALA A 44 -19.94 -15.06 1.55
CA ALA A 44 -18.63 -14.42 1.50
C ALA A 44 -18.45 -13.58 0.22
N GLU A 45 -18.90 -14.08 -0.93
CA GLU A 45 -18.86 -13.29 -2.17
C GLU A 45 -19.80 -12.09 -2.14
N ALA A 46 -21.00 -12.22 -1.58
CA ALA A 46 -21.94 -11.12 -1.42
C ALA A 46 -21.33 -9.97 -0.60
N LEU A 47 -20.70 -10.26 0.54
CA LEU A 47 -20.00 -9.24 1.34
C LEU A 47 -18.85 -8.58 0.58
N ARG A 48 -18.07 -9.35 -0.19
CA ARG A 48 -17.01 -8.79 -1.04
C ARG A 48 -17.58 -7.92 -2.16
N ALA A 49 -18.76 -8.24 -2.69
CA ALA A 49 -19.45 -7.46 -3.69
C ALA A 49 -19.97 -6.13 -3.13
N PHE A 50 -20.57 -6.14 -1.93
CA PHE A 50 -20.95 -4.91 -1.24
C PHE A 50 -19.76 -3.99 -1.01
N SER A 51 -18.62 -4.54 -0.56
CA SER A 51 -17.40 -3.75 -0.40
C SER A 51 -16.91 -3.18 -1.74
N ALA A 52 -16.82 -4.00 -2.79
CA ALA A 52 -16.33 -3.58 -4.11
C ALA A 52 -17.22 -2.51 -4.76
N ALA A 53 -18.52 -2.54 -4.50
CA ALA A 53 -19.49 -1.59 -5.03
C ALA A 53 -19.64 -0.31 -4.18
N GLY A 54 -18.88 -0.18 -3.09
CA GLY A 54 -18.98 0.97 -2.17
C GLY A 54 -20.22 0.97 -1.28
N ALA A 55 -20.82 -0.20 -1.05
CA ALA A 55 -22.05 -0.40 -0.29
C ALA A 55 -21.81 -1.11 1.07
N GLY A 56 -20.67 -0.84 1.73
CA GLY A 56 -20.24 -1.52 2.96
C GLY A 56 -21.07 -1.23 4.22
N ALA A 57 -22.13 -0.42 4.14
CA ALA A 57 -23.01 -0.05 5.25
C ALA A 57 -24.42 -0.67 5.16
N ARG A 58 -24.62 -1.67 4.29
CA ARG A 58 -25.92 -2.37 4.16
C ARG A 58 -26.31 -3.10 5.44
N ALA A 59 -27.60 -3.10 5.76
CA ALA A 59 -28.13 -3.54 7.05
C ALA A 59 -27.92 -5.04 7.34
N GLY A 60 -27.86 -5.89 6.31
CA GLY A 60 -27.62 -7.33 6.46
C GLY A 60 -26.16 -7.71 6.71
N ILE A 61 -25.20 -6.79 6.53
CA ILE A 61 -23.76 -7.07 6.65
C ILE A 61 -23.38 -7.61 8.05
N PRO A 62 -23.85 -7.03 9.17
CA PRO A 62 -23.54 -7.57 10.50
C PRO A 62 -23.98 -9.02 10.70
N ALA A 63 -25.18 -9.39 10.22
CA ALA A 63 -25.70 -10.75 10.33
C ALA A 63 -24.90 -11.73 9.46
N ALA A 64 -24.60 -11.36 8.21
CA ALA A 64 -23.75 -12.18 7.34
C ALA A 64 -22.33 -12.37 7.88
N ARG A 65 -21.75 -11.34 8.49
CA ARG A 65 -20.47 -11.49 9.20
C ARG A 65 -20.63 -12.49 10.35
N ALA A 66 -21.64 -12.34 11.19
CA ALA A 66 -21.88 -13.28 12.29
C ALA A 66 -22.01 -14.72 11.79
N PHE A 67 -22.78 -14.96 10.72
CA PHE A 67 -22.90 -16.26 10.06
C PHE A 67 -21.54 -16.84 9.63
N LEU A 68 -20.73 -16.06 8.90
CA LEU A 68 -19.43 -16.51 8.41
C LEU A 68 -18.44 -16.79 9.55
N PHE A 69 -18.41 -15.95 10.58
CA PHE A 69 -17.44 -16.06 11.68
C PHE A 69 -17.85 -17.04 12.77
N ALA A 70 -19.13 -17.42 12.84
CA ALA A 70 -19.62 -18.51 13.69
C ALA A 70 -19.36 -19.91 13.07
N ASN A 71 -19.04 -19.98 11.77
CA ASN A 71 -18.82 -21.25 11.10
C ASN A 71 -17.59 -21.99 11.67
N PRO A 72 -17.75 -23.22 12.20
CA PRO A 72 -16.66 -23.97 12.80
C PRO A 72 -15.75 -24.67 11.78
N ALA A 73 -16.14 -24.74 10.51
CA ALA A 73 -15.36 -25.39 9.46
C ALA A 73 -14.06 -24.61 9.22
N ARG A 74 -12.93 -25.33 9.29
CA ARG A 74 -11.59 -24.77 9.18
C ARG A 74 -10.83 -25.37 8.00
N ASN A 75 -11.37 -25.26 6.78
CA ASN A 75 -10.56 -25.47 5.57
C ASN A 75 -9.88 -24.16 5.14
N THR A 76 -8.88 -24.28 4.26
CA THR A 76 -8.03 -23.15 3.87
C THR A 76 -8.80 -22.10 3.09
N GLU A 77 -9.74 -22.52 2.24
CA GLU A 77 -10.66 -21.61 1.56
C GLU A 77 -11.48 -20.77 2.56
N TYR A 78 -12.10 -21.40 3.56
CA TYR A 78 -12.98 -20.73 4.50
C TYR A 78 -12.20 -19.75 5.36
N LEU A 79 -11.02 -20.17 5.82
CA LEU A 79 -10.11 -19.32 6.58
C LEU A 79 -9.66 -18.11 5.75
N ALA A 80 -9.26 -18.33 4.49
CA ALA A 80 -8.86 -17.26 3.58
C ALA A 80 -10.00 -16.27 3.33
N ARG A 81 -11.23 -16.75 3.10
CA ARG A 81 -12.42 -15.90 2.92
C ARG A 81 -12.74 -15.07 4.17
N GLN A 82 -12.65 -15.66 5.35
CA GLN A 82 -12.80 -14.94 6.62
C GLN A 82 -11.73 -13.85 6.76
N ILE A 83 -10.46 -14.19 6.52
CA ILE A 83 -9.35 -13.23 6.55
C ILE A 83 -9.56 -12.11 5.53
N LEU A 84 -10.15 -12.36 4.36
CA LEU A 84 -10.44 -11.29 3.39
C LEU A 84 -11.55 -10.33 3.84
N LEU A 85 -12.36 -10.72 4.84
CA LEU A 85 -13.54 -9.98 5.29
C LEU A 85 -13.36 -9.33 6.67
N GLU A 86 -12.31 -9.66 7.41
CA GLU A 86 -11.97 -9.01 8.68
C GLU A 86 -11.58 -7.54 8.49
N PRO A 87 -11.85 -6.64 9.45
CA PRO A 87 -11.30 -5.29 9.43
C PRO A 87 -9.77 -5.33 9.45
N VAL A 88 -9.12 -4.32 8.89
CA VAL A 88 -7.64 -4.24 8.87
C VAL A 88 -7.07 -4.10 10.29
N ASP A 89 -7.77 -3.39 11.18
CA ASP A 89 -7.32 -3.07 12.54
C ASP A 89 -7.90 -3.98 13.65
N ALA A 90 -8.77 -4.93 13.29
CA ALA A 90 -9.19 -5.94 14.25
C ALA A 90 -7.99 -6.84 14.50
N GLY A 91 -7.57 -6.99 15.77
CA GLY A 91 -6.51 -7.91 16.17
C GLY A 91 -6.78 -9.30 15.57
N THR A 92 -6.03 -9.61 14.51
CA THR A 92 -6.18 -10.77 13.62
C THR A 92 -5.11 -11.87 13.82
N PRO A 93 -4.40 -11.98 14.97
CA PRO A 93 -3.27 -12.91 15.03
C PRO A 93 -3.71 -14.36 14.84
N ASP A 94 -4.89 -14.77 15.32
CA ASP A 94 -5.23 -16.20 15.40
C ASP A 94 -5.53 -16.84 14.04
N ARG A 95 -6.38 -16.24 13.19
CA ARG A 95 -6.72 -16.81 11.86
C ARG A 95 -5.54 -16.74 10.90
N LEU A 96 -4.80 -15.63 10.93
CA LEU A 96 -3.61 -15.47 10.10
C LEU A 96 -2.50 -16.45 10.52
N ALA A 97 -2.28 -16.63 11.82
CA ALA A 97 -1.35 -17.65 12.33
C ALA A 97 -1.82 -19.06 11.97
N GLU A 98 -3.12 -19.35 12.10
CA GLU A 98 -3.68 -20.64 11.68
C GLU A 98 -3.47 -20.89 10.19
N LEU A 99 -3.65 -19.88 9.33
CA LEU A 99 -3.43 -20.02 7.89
C LEU A 99 -1.97 -20.34 7.59
N LEU A 100 -1.04 -19.64 8.25
CA LEU A 100 0.39 -19.85 8.10
C LEU A 100 0.84 -21.23 8.59
N ALA A 101 0.21 -21.75 9.65
CA ALA A 101 0.49 -23.09 10.15
C ALA A 101 0.12 -24.21 9.16
N ARG A 102 -0.62 -23.90 8.08
CA ARG A 102 -0.96 -24.85 7.00
C ARG A 102 0.07 -24.85 5.88
N GLN A 103 1.03 -23.92 5.92
CA GLN A 103 2.12 -23.91 4.97
C GLN A 103 3.03 -25.11 5.22
N GLN A 104 3.24 -25.93 4.20
CA GLN A 104 4.19 -27.03 4.25
C GLN A 104 5.63 -26.48 4.34
N PRO A 105 6.57 -27.24 4.93
CA PRO A 105 7.99 -26.86 4.91
C PRO A 105 8.50 -26.61 3.48
N PRO A 106 9.48 -25.72 3.27
CA PRO A 106 10.10 -25.55 1.97
C PRO A 106 10.94 -26.79 1.58
N PRO A 107 11.33 -26.92 0.31
CA PRO A 107 12.25 -27.98 -0.13
C PRO A 107 13.57 -28.00 0.68
N PRO A 108 14.13 -29.19 0.97
CA PRO A 108 13.72 -30.52 0.48
C PRO A 108 12.65 -31.22 1.33
N PHE A 109 12.16 -30.60 2.40
CA PHE A 109 11.28 -31.26 3.39
C PHE A 109 9.79 -31.18 3.04
N GLY A 110 9.41 -30.29 2.12
CA GLY A 110 8.07 -30.17 1.55
C GLY A 110 8.11 -29.35 0.26
N ASP A 111 6.96 -28.88 -0.21
CA ASP A 111 6.84 -28.04 -1.41
C ASP A 111 6.59 -26.56 -1.12
N GLY A 112 6.46 -26.19 0.17
CA GLY A 112 6.16 -24.83 0.60
C GLY A 112 4.76 -24.33 0.29
N GLY A 113 3.89 -25.15 -0.31
CA GLY A 113 2.49 -24.80 -0.59
C GLY A 113 1.61 -24.87 0.67
N PHE A 114 0.30 -24.68 0.49
CA PHE A 114 -0.68 -24.79 1.57
C PHE A 114 -1.62 -25.96 1.29
N GLY A 115 -1.93 -26.73 2.33
CA GLY A 115 -2.96 -27.77 2.30
C GLY A 115 -4.28 -27.33 2.90
N ASP A 116 -5.29 -28.18 2.83
CA ASP A 116 -6.64 -27.97 3.37
C ASP A 116 -6.66 -27.76 4.90
N ALA A 117 -5.70 -28.35 5.61
CA ALA A 117 -5.43 -28.18 7.05
C ALA A 117 -3.92 -28.31 7.35
N ALA A 118 -3.53 -28.12 8.62
CA ALA A 118 -2.14 -28.36 9.05
C ALA A 118 -1.74 -29.81 8.73
N ASP A 119 -0.49 -29.99 8.28
CA ASP A 119 0.09 -31.30 7.91
C ASP A 119 -0.63 -32.06 6.77
N THR A 120 -1.50 -31.39 6.01
CA THR A 120 -2.13 -31.96 4.80
C THR A 120 -1.36 -31.58 3.53
N PRO A 121 -1.36 -32.44 2.49
CA PRO A 121 -0.66 -32.15 1.24
C PRO A 121 -1.13 -30.86 0.58
N SER A 122 -0.19 -30.11 0.00
CA SER A 122 -0.49 -28.87 -0.70
C SER A 122 -1.31 -29.10 -1.97
N THR A 123 -2.30 -28.24 -2.19
CA THR A 123 -3.05 -28.17 -3.46
C THR A 123 -2.85 -26.80 -4.11
N VAL A 124 -3.13 -26.70 -5.40
CA VAL A 124 -3.15 -25.41 -6.10
C VAL A 124 -4.26 -24.54 -5.53
N LEU A 125 -5.44 -25.12 -5.26
CA LEU A 125 -6.60 -24.41 -4.72
C LEU A 125 -6.30 -23.75 -3.36
N ASP A 126 -5.82 -24.54 -2.40
CA ASP A 126 -5.51 -24.08 -1.05
C ASP A 126 -4.38 -23.04 -1.06
N THR A 127 -3.34 -23.30 -1.86
CA THR A 127 -2.22 -22.36 -2.02
C THR A 127 -2.68 -21.03 -2.61
N ALA A 128 -3.55 -21.05 -3.63
CA ALA A 128 -4.08 -19.82 -4.23
C ALA A 128 -4.97 -19.02 -3.25
N PHE A 129 -5.81 -19.69 -2.46
CA PHE A 129 -6.60 -19.03 -1.42
C PHE A 129 -5.73 -18.43 -0.31
N ALA A 130 -4.76 -19.19 0.19
CA ALA A 130 -3.84 -18.74 1.22
C ALA A 130 -3.06 -17.50 0.77
N LEU A 131 -2.48 -17.53 -0.44
CA LEU A 131 -1.74 -16.39 -0.98
C LEU A 131 -2.62 -15.15 -1.19
N GLN A 132 -3.87 -15.29 -1.61
CA GLN A 132 -4.79 -14.14 -1.69
C GLN A 132 -5.05 -13.51 -0.32
N ALA A 133 -5.28 -14.33 0.71
CA ALA A 133 -5.51 -13.83 2.07
C ALA A 133 -4.25 -13.17 2.65
N LEU A 134 -3.08 -13.76 2.44
CA LEU A 134 -1.80 -13.22 2.88
C LEU A 134 -1.48 -11.88 2.20
N ALA A 135 -1.71 -11.78 0.89
CA ALA A 135 -1.54 -10.54 0.15
C ALA A 135 -2.45 -9.42 0.69
N ALA A 136 -3.72 -9.72 0.97
CA ALA A 136 -4.66 -8.77 1.57
C ALA A 136 -4.26 -8.29 2.97
N ARG A 137 -3.34 -9.00 3.64
CA ARG A 137 -2.78 -8.67 4.96
C ARG A 137 -1.36 -8.11 4.89
N GLY A 138 -0.91 -7.68 3.71
CA GLY A 138 0.41 -7.08 3.51
C GLY A 138 1.57 -8.06 3.73
N GLN A 139 1.33 -9.36 3.66
CA GLN A 139 2.34 -10.40 3.92
C GLN A 139 3.11 -10.82 2.66
N THR A 140 3.00 -10.07 1.56
CA THR A 140 3.64 -10.39 0.27
C THR A 140 5.17 -10.45 0.36
N GLY A 141 5.76 -9.81 1.38
CA GLY A 141 7.20 -9.75 1.58
C GLY A 141 7.84 -10.90 2.35
N ARG A 142 7.07 -11.92 2.74
CA ARG A 142 7.60 -13.07 3.50
C ARG A 142 8.46 -13.98 2.64
N PRO A 143 9.72 -14.27 3.03
CA PRO A 143 10.60 -15.13 2.23
C PRO A 143 10.07 -16.55 2.08
N GLU A 144 9.33 -17.06 3.07
CA GLU A 144 8.74 -18.40 3.09
C GLU A 144 7.73 -18.60 1.96
N LEU A 145 7.12 -17.53 1.46
CA LEU A 145 6.13 -17.61 0.37
C LEU A 145 6.77 -17.87 -1.00
N ALA A 146 8.09 -17.74 -1.13
CA ALA A 146 8.79 -18.05 -2.38
C ALA A 146 8.57 -19.52 -2.81
N SER A 147 8.55 -20.46 -1.85
CA SER A 147 8.29 -21.88 -2.15
C SER A 147 6.82 -22.13 -2.51
N ALA A 148 5.86 -21.46 -1.86
CA ALA A 148 4.44 -21.52 -2.23
C ALA A 148 4.19 -21.03 -3.68
N LEU A 149 4.84 -19.92 -4.07
CA LEU A 149 4.80 -19.41 -5.43
C LEU A 149 5.48 -20.39 -6.40
N GLY A 150 6.63 -20.93 -6.03
CA GLY A 150 7.34 -21.96 -6.81
C GLY A 150 6.50 -23.20 -7.06
N LEU A 151 5.72 -23.65 -6.06
CA LEU A 151 4.76 -24.74 -6.20
C LEU A 151 3.72 -24.41 -7.28
N LEU A 152 3.09 -23.23 -7.23
CA LEU A 152 2.12 -22.82 -8.25
C LEU A 152 2.76 -22.76 -9.65
N LEU A 153 3.95 -22.18 -9.79
CA LEU A 153 4.66 -22.09 -11.06
C LEU A 153 4.96 -23.48 -11.65
N ASN A 154 5.42 -24.41 -10.82
CA ASN A 154 5.74 -25.77 -11.23
C ASN A 154 4.49 -26.61 -11.58
N ARG A 155 3.31 -26.20 -11.11
CA ARG A 155 2.03 -26.88 -11.39
C ARG A 155 1.25 -26.25 -12.54
N GLN A 156 1.75 -25.18 -13.14
CA GLN A 156 1.17 -24.63 -14.36
C GLN A 156 1.41 -25.60 -15.52
N ARG A 157 0.34 -25.96 -16.23
CA ARG A 157 0.42 -26.91 -17.33
C ARG A 157 0.92 -26.26 -18.63
N ALA A 158 1.19 -27.10 -19.62
CA ALA A 158 1.64 -26.67 -20.95
C ALA A 158 0.60 -25.78 -21.66
N ASP A 159 -0.69 -25.96 -21.38
CA ASP A 159 -1.77 -25.12 -21.90
C ASP A 159 -1.89 -23.75 -21.19
N GLY A 160 -1.08 -23.50 -20.16
CA GLY A 160 -1.08 -22.28 -19.36
C GLY A 160 -2.08 -22.25 -18.20
N GLY A 161 -2.94 -23.27 -18.08
CA GLY A 161 -3.92 -23.37 -17.00
C GLY A 161 -3.42 -24.16 -15.79
N TRP A 162 -4.27 -24.18 -14.75
CA TRP A 162 -4.08 -24.96 -13.53
C TRP A 162 -5.23 -25.93 -13.26
N SER A 163 -4.87 -27.03 -12.62
CA SER A 163 -5.73 -28.13 -12.17
C SER A 163 -5.16 -28.70 -10.87
N ASP A 164 -6.00 -29.34 -10.05
CA ASP A 164 -5.51 -30.23 -9.00
C ASP A 164 -5.52 -31.69 -9.46
N GLY A 165 -4.47 -32.43 -9.08
CA GLY A 165 -4.28 -33.84 -9.44
C GLY A 165 -4.16 -34.07 -10.95
N VAL A 166 -4.85 -35.10 -11.45
CA VAL A 166 -4.81 -35.52 -12.86
C VAL A 166 -5.87 -34.84 -13.74
N ASN A 167 -6.68 -33.95 -13.17
CA ASN A 167 -7.76 -33.25 -13.88
C ASN A 167 -7.24 -32.36 -15.01
N LEU A 168 -8.08 -31.97 -15.97
CA LEU A 168 -7.72 -30.95 -16.95
C LEU A 168 -7.68 -29.56 -16.31
N SER A 169 -6.96 -28.62 -16.93
CA SER A 169 -6.99 -27.20 -16.53
C SER A 169 -8.43 -26.69 -16.50
N SER A 170 -8.78 -25.90 -15.47
CA SER A 170 -10.12 -25.30 -15.34
C SER A 170 -10.05 -23.78 -15.33
N VAL A 171 -11.13 -23.12 -15.80
CA VAL A 171 -11.27 -21.66 -15.75
C VAL A 171 -11.24 -21.17 -14.30
N TYR A 172 -12.03 -21.80 -13.42
CA TYR A 172 -12.11 -21.46 -12.00
C TYR A 172 -10.74 -21.41 -11.32
N LEU A 173 -9.97 -22.51 -11.37
CA LEU A 173 -8.71 -22.60 -10.65
C LEU A 173 -7.61 -21.74 -11.30
N THR A 174 -7.62 -21.62 -12.62
CA THR A 174 -6.69 -20.73 -13.34
C THR A 174 -6.93 -19.27 -12.98
N ALA A 175 -8.18 -18.80 -12.99
CA ALA A 175 -8.52 -17.43 -12.62
C ALA A 175 -8.18 -17.13 -11.15
N LEU A 176 -8.43 -18.08 -10.24
CA LEU A 176 -8.07 -17.94 -8.82
C LEU A 176 -6.56 -17.86 -8.63
N THR A 177 -5.81 -18.74 -9.27
CA THR A 177 -4.34 -18.79 -9.20
C THR A 177 -3.72 -17.55 -9.80
N MET A 178 -4.19 -17.13 -10.98
CA MET A 178 -3.75 -15.92 -11.65
C MET A 178 -4.00 -14.67 -10.78
N ARG A 179 -5.13 -14.59 -10.07
CA ARG A 179 -5.42 -13.48 -9.14
C ARG A 179 -4.53 -13.51 -7.90
N ALA A 180 -4.18 -14.70 -7.40
CA ALA A 180 -3.23 -14.84 -6.29
C ALA A 180 -1.85 -14.32 -6.71
N LEU A 181 -1.28 -14.87 -7.80
CA LEU A 181 0.05 -14.53 -8.30
C LEU A 181 0.22 -13.03 -8.61
N GLN A 182 -0.83 -12.37 -9.10
CA GLN A 182 -0.77 -10.93 -9.37
C GLN A 182 -0.39 -10.07 -8.18
N SER A 183 -0.74 -10.49 -6.96
CA SER A 183 -0.42 -9.72 -5.76
C SER A 183 1.07 -9.80 -5.38
N TYR A 184 1.82 -10.70 -6.02
CA TYR A 184 3.24 -10.97 -5.75
C TYR A 184 4.14 -10.56 -6.92
N ARG A 185 3.56 -10.09 -8.03
CA ARG A 185 4.27 -9.83 -9.30
C ARG A 185 5.35 -8.76 -9.22
N ASP A 186 5.21 -7.80 -8.31
CA ASP A 186 6.19 -6.72 -8.17
C ASP A 186 7.48 -7.20 -7.48
N ARG A 187 7.45 -8.38 -6.86
CA ARG A 187 8.56 -8.99 -6.11
C ARG A 187 9.13 -10.24 -6.76
N TYR A 188 8.29 -11.01 -7.45
CA TYR A 188 8.67 -12.29 -8.04
C TYR A 188 8.47 -12.26 -9.56
N ALA A 189 9.33 -12.96 -10.29
CA ALA A 189 9.21 -13.12 -11.73
C ALA A 189 8.01 -14.03 -12.06
N LEU A 190 6.84 -13.42 -12.28
CA LEU A 190 5.57 -14.12 -12.49
C LEU A 190 4.90 -13.81 -13.84
N ASP A 191 5.47 -12.88 -14.62
CA ASP A 191 4.84 -12.37 -15.84
C ASP A 191 4.60 -13.49 -16.88
N ASP A 192 5.58 -14.35 -17.15
CA ASP A 192 5.41 -15.48 -18.09
C ASP A 192 4.28 -16.43 -17.68
N ALA A 193 4.12 -16.69 -16.38
CA ALA A 193 3.06 -17.55 -15.87
C ALA A 193 1.70 -16.86 -15.98
N LEU A 194 1.64 -15.57 -15.65
CA LEU A 194 0.42 -14.75 -15.76
C LEU A 194 -0.04 -14.58 -17.20
N ASP A 195 0.88 -14.40 -18.15
CA ASP A 195 0.54 -14.24 -19.57
C ASP A 195 0.02 -15.56 -20.17
N ARG A 196 0.65 -16.69 -19.84
CA ARG A 196 0.13 -18.03 -20.20
C ARG A 196 -1.24 -18.31 -19.57
N ALA A 197 -1.46 -17.88 -18.32
CA ALA A 197 -2.76 -17.97 -17.66
C ALA A 197 -3.84 -17.19 -18.43
N ALA A 198 -3.50 -15.97 -18.86
CA ALA A 198 -4.40 -15.12 -19.60
C ALA A 198 -4.75 -15.72 -20.97
N GLN A 199 -3.75 -16.26 -21.67
CA GLN A 199 -3.95 -16.97 -22.95
C GLN A 199 -4.84 -18.21 -22.77
N PHE A 200 -4.63 -19.00 -21.71
CA PHE A 200 -5.51 -20.13 -21.40
C PHE A 200 -6.95 -19.66 -21.22
N LEU A 201 -7.21 -18.68 -20.35
CA LEU A 201 -8.56 -18.18 -20.08
C LEU A 201 -9.22 -17.61 -21.34
N LEU A 202 -8.49 -16.87 -22.17
CA LEU A 202 -9.00 -16.36 -23.44
C LEU A 202 -9.27 -17.48 -24.46
N SER A 203 -8.52 -18.58 -24.41
CA SER A 203 -8.78 -19.76 -25.27
C SER A 203 -10.06 -20.50 -24.90
N GLN A 204 -10.56 -20.31 -23.67
CA GLN A 204 -11.84 -20.88 -23.21
C GLN A 204 -13.04 -20.00 -23.60
N ARG A 205 -12.81 -18.91 -24.35
CA ARG A 205 -13.87 -18.03 -24.83
C ARG A 205 -14.70 -18.73 -25.92
N ASP A 206 -16.02 -18.78 -25.74
CA ASP A 206 -16.95 -19.34 -26.70
C ASP A 206 -17.37 -18.32 -27.79
N ALA A 207 -18.33 -18.71 -28.63
CA ALA A 207 -18.86 -17.87 -29.71
C ALA A 207 -19.62 -16.64 -29.21
N ASP A 208 -20.18 -16.68 -27.99
CA ASP A 208 -20.90 -15.57 -27.35
C ASP A 208 -19.95 -14.67 -26.52
N HIS A 209 -18.66 -14.97 -26.56
CA HIS A 209 -17.59 -14.30 -25.85
C HIS A 209 -17.59 -14.50 -24.33
N LEU A 210 -18.31 -15.51 -23.82
CA LEU A 210 -18.22 -15.98 -22.43
C LEU A 210 -17.04 -16.92 -22.26
N ILE A 211 -16.48 -16.94 -21.05
CA ILE A 211 -15.39 -17.83 -20.66
C ILE A 211 -15.98 -18.84 -19.67
N GLY A 212 -16.38 -20.01 -20.18
CA GLY A 212 -17.09 -21.02 -19.40
C GLY A 212 -18.48 -20.52 -18.96
N THR A 213 -18.85 -20.76 -17.71
CA THR A 213 -20.09 -20.24 -17.12
C THR A 213 -20.07 -18.72 -16.90
N THR A 214 -21.21 -18.09 -16.62
CA THR A 214 -21.29 -16.67 -16.21
C THR A 214 -20.40 -16.38 -14.98
N ALA A 215 -20.37 -17.29 -14.01
CA ALA A 215 -19.54 -17.17 -12.81
C ALA A 215 -18.04 -17.26 -13.14
N GLU A 216 -17.66 -18.18 -14.02
CA GLU A 216 -16.28 -18.33 -14.52
C GLU A 216 -15.84 -17.14 -15.35
N THR A 217 -16.73 -16.58 -16.17
CA THR A 217 -16.50 -15.34 -16.91
C THR A 217 -16.21 -14.18 -15.95
N ALA A 218 -17.02 -14.03 -14.90
CA ALA A 218 -16.79 -13.01 -13.88
C ALA A 218 -15.47 -13.22 -13.13
N LEU A 219 -15.10 -14.47 -12.81
CA LEU A 219 -13.81 -14.80 -12.19
C LEU A 219 -12.63 -14.47 -13.11
N ALA A 220 -12.71 -14.81 -14.39
CA ALA A 220 -11.69 -14.49 -15.38
C ALA A 220 -11.51 -12.97 -15.51
N LEU A 221 -12.60 -12.20 -15.61
CA LEU A 221 -12.55 -10.74 -15.63
C LEU A 221 -11.95 -10.14 -14.36
N LEU A 222 -12.26 -10.70 -13.18
CA LEU A 222 -11.60 -10.32 -11.92
C LEU A 222 -10.08 -10.59 -11.95
N ALA A 223 -9.65 -11.66 -12.61
CA ALA A 223 -8.24 -11.96 -12.79
C ALA A 223 -7.59 -11.04 -13.85
N PHE A 224 -8.31 -10.56 -14.86
CA PHE A 224 -7.76 -9.64 -15.86
C PHE A 224 -7.65 -8.20 -15.37
N ALA A 225 -8.56 -7.75 -14.50
CA ALA A 225 -8.69 -6.34 -14.13
C ALA A 225 -7.36 -5.64 -13.70
N PRO A 226 -6.48 -6.26 -12.89
CA PRO A 226 -5.21 -5.60 -12.50
C PRO A 226 -4.16 -5.58 -13.62
N GLN A 227 -4.41 -6.24 -14.76
CA GLN A 227 -3.45 -6.43 -15.86
C GLN A 227 -3.83 -5.69 -17.15
N LEU A 228 -4.92 -4.92 -17.15
CA LEU A 228 -5.46 -4.28 -18.35
C LEU A 228 -4.51 -3.20 -18.93
N PHE A 229 -3.73 -3.60 -19.94
CA PHE A 229 -3.03 -2.70 -20.86
C PHE A 229 -3.85 -2.46 -22.11
N ASP A 230 -4.23 -3.54 -22.79
CA ASP A 230 -5.16 -3.50 -23.90
C ASP A 230 -6.55 -3.96 -23.45
N THR A 231 -7.41 -2.98 -23.23
CA THR A 231 -8.79 -3.22 -22.83
C THR A 231 -9.67 -3.75 -23.97
N ALA A 232 -9.26 -3.61 -25.23
CA ALA A 232 -10.06 -4.02 -26.38
C ALA A 232 -10.25 -5.54 -26.42
N ILE A 233 -9.24 -6.31 -25.99
CA ILE A 233 -9.26 -7.78 -25.95
C ILE A 233 -10.43 -8.31 -25.09
N TYR A 234 -10.80 -7.58 -24.04
CA TYR A 234 -11.79 -8.00 -23.05
C TYR A 234 -13.16 -7.33 -23.24
N GLN A 235 -13.26 -6.36 -24.15
CA GLN A 235 -14.43 -5.50 -24.27
C GLN A 235 -15.70 -6.28 -24.62
N ASP A 236 -15.61 -7.25 -25.53
CA ASP A 236 -16.76 -8.07 -25.92
C ASP A 236 -17.24 -8.94 -24.75
N THR A 237 -16.31 -9.61 -24.05
CA THR A 237 -16.65 -10.40 -22.83
C THR A 237 -17.30 -9.55 -21.75
N VAL A 238 -16.82 -8.32 -21.54
CA VAL A 238 -17.42 -7.38 -20.57
C VAL A 238 -18.80 -6.94 -21.01
N THR A 239 -19.00 -6.72 -22.31
CA THR A 239 -20.29 -6.37 -22.89
C THR A 239 -21.29 -7.52 -22.74
N THR A 240 -20.88 -8.75 -23.05
CA THR A 240 -21.72 -9.94 -22.85
C THR A 240 -22.06 -10.13 -21.37
N LEU A 241 -21.10 -10.01 -20.45
CA LEU A 241 -21.40 -10.13 -19.01
C LEU A 241 -22.41 -9.08 -18.56
N ARG A 242 -22.31 -7.84 -19.03
CA ARG A 242 -23.31 -6.79 -18.72
C ARG A 242 -24.69 -7.14 -19.27
N ALA A 243 -24.75 -7.63 -20.51
CA ALA A 243 -25.99 -8.03 -21.17
C ALA A 243 -26.66 -9.25 -20.52
N ALA A 244 -25.89 -10.09 -19.83
CA ALA A 244 -26.38 -11.27 -19.12
C ALA A 244 -27.12 -10.93 -17.80
N GLN A 245 -27.13 -9.67 -17.35
CA GLN A 245 -27.92 -9.29 -16.18
C GLN A 245 -29.41 -9.42 -16.51
N ALA A 246 -30.13 -10.17 -15.69
CA ALA A 246 -31.57 -10.31 -15.79
C ALA A 246 -32.29 -9.02 -15.34
N ALA A 247 -33.57 -8.88 -15.71
CA ALA A 247 -34.39 -7.72 -15.36
C ALA A 247 -34.60 -7.54 -13.85
N ASP A 248 -34.42 -8.60 -13.06
CA ASP A 248 -34.47 -8.54 -11.59
C ASP A 248 -33.15 -8.07 -10.96
N GLY A 249 -32.12 -7.81 -11.77
CA GLY A 249 -30.79 -7.37 -11.32
C GLY A 249 -29.80 -8.52 -11.11
N SER A 250 -30.22 -9.77 -11.17
CA SER A 250 -29.36 -10.94 -10.93
C SER A 250 -28.58 -11.39 -12.16
N TRP A 251 -27.55 -12.19 -11.91
CA TRP A 251 -27.00 -13.12 -12.89
C TRP A 251 -27.36 -14.54 -12.46
N ASP A 252 -28.03 -15.26 -13.35
CA ASP A 252 -28.46 -16.66 -13.18
C ASP A 252 -29.33 -16.93 -11.92
N ALA A 253 -29.99 -15.90 -11.37
CA ALA A 253 -30.71 -15.96 -10.10
C ALA A 253 -29.88 -16.53 -8.92
N SER A 254 -28.55 -16.41 -9.01
CA SER A 254 -27.56 -16.96 -8.09
C SER A 254 -26.88 -15.83 -7.31
N VAL A 255 -26.82 -15.95 -5.98
CA VAL A 255 -26.08 -15.01 -5.12
C VAL A 255 -24.61 -15.06 -5.46
N TYR A 256 -24.05 -16.27 -5.60
CA TYR A 256 -22.63 -16.44 -5.90
C TYR A 256 -22.26 -15.79 -7.24
N THR A 257 -23.03 -16.07 -8.29
CA THR A 257 -22.76 -15.53 -9.64
C THR A 257 -22.97 -14.03 -9.70
N THR A 258 -24.08 -13.53 -9.13
CA THR A 258 -24.40 -12.08 -9.08
C THR A 258 -23.30 -11.31 -8.34
N ALA A 259 -22.83 -11.83 -7.21
CA ALA A 259 -21.77 -11.21 -6.45
C ALA A 259 -20.44 -11.17 -7.23
N LEU A 260 -20.07 -12.25 -7.91
CA LEU A 260 -18.86 -12.27 -8.74
C LEU A 260 -18.95 -11.30 -9.93
N ALA A 261 -20.08 -11.28 -10.64
CA ALA A 261 -20.30 -10.39 -11.78
C ALA A 261 -20.24 -8.92 -11.35
N LEU A 262 -20.91 -8.57 -10.25
CA LEU A 262 -20.88 -7.24 -9.66
C LEU A 262 -19.44 -6.83 -9.27
N ARG A 263 -18.68 -7.72 -8.63
CA ARG A 263 -17.27 -7.48 -8.28
C ARG A 263 -16.40 -7.26 -9.52
N ALA A 264 -16.58 -8.10 -10.54
CA ALA A 264 -15.82 -7.99 -11.79
C ALA A 264 -16.07 -6.64 -12.45
N LEU A 265 -17.34 -6.26 -12.63
CA LEU A 265 -17.72 -5.01 -13.27
C LEU A 265 -17.27 -3.78 -12.46
N ALA A 266 -17.35 -3.83 -11.13
CA ALA A 266 -16.83 -2.77 -10.26
C ALA A 266 -15.31 -2.62 -10.37
N ALA A 267 -14.56 -3.73 -10.36
CA ALA A 267 -13.11 -3.73 -10.51
C ALA A 267 -12.68 -3.13 -11.87
N LEU A 268 -13.37 -3.50 -12.95
CA LEU A 268 -13.13 -2.98 -14.29
C LEU A 268 -13.49 -1.49 -14.43
N ALA A 269 -14.55 -1.03 -13.75
CA ALA A 269 -14.93 0.38 -13.77
C ALA A 269 -13.93 1.28 -13.01
N SER A 270 -13.27 0.72 -11.99
CA SER A 270 -12.23 1.42 -11.22
C SER A 270 -10.81 1.23 -11.78
N ALA A 271 -10.62 0.30 -12.72
CA ALA A 271 -9.33 0.10 -13.36
C ALA A 271 -8.98 1.33 -14.20
N THR A 272 -7.89 2.02 -13.86
CA THR A 272 -7.24 2.95 -14.78
C THR A 272 -6.53 2.11 -15.83
N PRO A 273 -6.99 2.08 -17.09
CA PRO A 273 -6.31 1.34 -18.13
C PRO A 273 -4.90 1.92 -18.26
N ALA A 274 -3.92 1.04 -18.22
CA ALA A 274 -2.57 1.45 -18.57
C ALA A 274 -2.56 1.80 -20.07
N ASN A 275 -1.74 2.79 -20.44
CA ASN A 275 -1.59 3.11 -21.86
C ASN A 275 -0.93 1.90 -22.57
N PRO A 276 -1.58 1.25 -23.55
CA PRO A 276 -1.02 0.08 -24.23
C PRO A 276 0.26 0.40 -25.01
N ASP A 277 0.56 1.67 -25.26
CA ASP A 277 1.78 2.09 -25.91
C ASP A 277 2.95 2.30 -24.94
N LEU A 278 2.69 2.26 -23.62
CA LEU A 278 3.70 2.53 -22.60
C LEU A 278 3.95 1.29 -21.73
N ALA A 279 5.21 1.08 -21.39
CA ALA A 279 5.65 0.07 -20.46
C ALA A 279 5.49 0.50 -19.00
N ARG A 280 5.65 -0.47 -18.11
CA ARG A 280 5.83 -0.27 -16.67
C ARG A 280 7.10 -0.96 -16.22
N VAL A 281 7.85 -0.31 -15.34
CA VAL A 281 9.01 -0.89 -14.65
C VAL A 281 8.67 -1.07 -13.18
N SER A 282 9.03 -2.20 -12.60
CA SER A 282 8.85 -2.51 -11.18
C SER A 282 9.97 -3.39 -10.67
N GLY A 283 10.07 -3.54 -9.35
CA GLY A 283 10.99 -4.48 -8.72
C GLY A 283 11.08 -4.26 -7.21
N VAL A 284 11.94 -5.05 -6.59
CA VAL A 284 12.27 -4.97 -5.16
C VAL A 284 13.78 -4.80 -4.98
N ILE A 285 14.14 -3.90 -4.07
CA ILE A 285 15.51 -3.64 -3.67
C ILE A 285 15.76 -4.19 -2.27
N THR A 286 16.84 -4.96 -2.12
CA THR A 286 17.21 -5.63 -0.86
C THR A 286 18.68 -5.39 -0.52
N ASP A 287 19.06 -5.64 0.73
CA ASP A 287 20.44 -5.76 1.17
C ASP A 287 21.02 -7.09 0.68
N ALA A 288 22.19 -7.07 0.05
CA ALA A 288 22.82 -8.28 -0.50
C ALA A 288 23.35 -9.26 0.56
N VAL A 289 23.49 -8.83 1.82
CA VAL A 289 24.02 -9.66 2.91
C VAL A 289 22.92 -10.48 3.57
N ASP A 290 21.82 -9.83 3.94
CA ASP A 290 20.75 -10.46 4.74
C ASP A 290 19.39 -10.50 4.03
N GLY A 291 19.30 -9.98 2.80
CA GLY A 291 18.06 -9.97 2.02
C GLY A 291 16.98 -9.03 2.57
N THR A 292 17.31 -8.20 3.55
CA THR A 292 16.34 -7.26 4.13
C THR A 292 15.89 -6.25 3.07
N PRO A 293 14.58 -5.94 2.95
CA PRO A 293 14.13 -4.94 2.01
C PRO A 293 14.64 -3.54 2.36
N LEU A 294 15.09 -2.80 1.36
CA LEU A 294 15.66 -1.48 1.55
C LEU A 294 14.62 -0.41 1.24
N GLN A 295 14.12 0.27 2.27
CA GLN A 295 13.24 1.45 2.14
C GLN A 295 14.04 2.69 1.76
N GLY A 296 13.48 3.52 0.87
CA GLY A 296 14.07 4.81 0.50
C GLY A 296 15.25 4.73 -0.47
N ALA A 297 15.56 3.54 -1.02
CA ALA A 297 16.52 3.40 -2.10
C ALA A 297 16.04 4.22 -3.31
N ARG A 298 16.91 5.06 -3.88
CA ARG A 298 16.57 5.87 -5.05
C ARG A 298 16.76 5.04 -6.31
N VAL A 299 15.70 4.88 -7.09
CA VAL A 299 15.74 4.22 -8.40
C VAL A 299 15.59 5.28 -9.50
N THR A 300 16.58 5.36 -10.37
CA THR A 300 16.60 6.26 -11.53
C THR A 300 16.51 5.43 -12.81
N LEU A 301 15.50 5.73 -13.62
CA LEU A 301 15.36 5.24 -14.98
C LEU A 301 15.87 6.32 -15.93
N ARG A 302 16.72 5.93 -16.88
CA ARG A 302 17.18 6.75 -18.00
C ARG A 302 16.73 6.11 -19.30
N GLY A 303 16.16 6.89 -20.20
CA GLY A 303 15.68 6.40 -21.49
C GLY A 303 15.36 7.59 -22.38
N THR A 304 14.25 7.50 -23.11
CA THR A 304 13.69 8.68 -23.81
C THR A 304 13.37 9.81 -22.86
N GLU A 305 12.93 9.47 -21.63
CA GLU A 305 12.72 10.40 -20.53
C GLU A 305 13.39 9.85 -19.27
N ASP A 306 14.04 10.72 -18.50
CA ASP A 306 14.58 10.38 -17.19
C ASP A 306 13.46 10.42 -16.15
N ARG A 307 13.36 9.38 -15.31
CA ARG A 307 12.39 9.27 -14.21
C ARG A 307 13.08 8.80 -12.94
N THR A 308 12.59 9.25 -11.79
CA THR A 308 13.10 8.80 -10.50
C THR A 308 11.97 8.43 -9.55
N THR A 309 12.19 7.40 -8.76
CA THR A 309 11.32 6.99 -7.65
C THR A 309 12.14 6.51 -6.46
N THR A 310 11.49 6.24 -5.34
CA THR A 310 12.10 5.66 -4.12
C THR A 310 11.35 4.42 -3.70
N THR A 311 12.05 3.44 -3.13
CA THR A 311 11.44 2.20 -2.66
C THR A 311 10.58 2.40 -1.41
N ALA A 312 9.50 1.63 -1.30
CA ALA A 312 8.61 1.56 -0.14
C ALA A 312 9.23 0.75 1.01
N ALA A 313 8.52 0.64 2.14
CA ALA A 313 8.99 -0.06 3.35
C ALA A 313 9.31 -1.54 3.13
N ASP A 314 8.63 -2.17 2.16
CA ASP A 314 8.86 -3.56 1.74
C ASP A 314 9.91 -3.70 0.63
N GLY A 315 10.64 -2.63 0.33
CA GLY A 315 11.68 -2.55 -0.70
C GLY A 315 11.15 -2.44 -2.13
N SER A 316 9.82 -2.47 -2.34
CA SER A 316 9.23 -2.42 -3.68
C SER A 316 9.28 -1.02 -4.29
N TYR A 317 9.34 -0.94 -5.62
CA TYR A 317 9.18 0.30 -6.37
C TYR A 317 8.44 0.07 -7.69
N ARG A 318 7.88 1.17 -8.24
CA ARG A 318 7.20 1.15 -9.52
C ARG A 318 7.38 2.48 -10.28
N ILE A 319 7.64 2.38 -11.58
CA ILE A 319 7.68 3.49 -12.53
C ILE A 319 6.69 3.16 -13.65
N ALA A 320 5.61 3.92 -13.76
CA ALA A 320 4.63 3.77 -14.85
C ALA A 320 4.96 4.68 -16.03
N ASN A 321 4.26 4.44 -17.15
CA ASN A 321 4.26 5.28 -18.33
C ASN A 321 5.66 5.45 -18.93
N VAL A 322 6.39 4.34 -19.05
CA VAL A 322 7.74 4.30 -19.62
C VAL A 322 7.63 4.12 -21.12
N ALA A 323 8.24 5.01 -21.90
CA ALA A 323 8.25 4.89 -23.36
C ALA A 323 9.00 3.62 -23.80
N PRO A 324 8.55 2.92 -24.86
CA PRO A 324 9.28 1.78 -25.41
C PRO A 324 10.68 2.17 -25.88
N GLY A 325 11.63 1.26 -25.72
CA GLY A 325 13.04 1.44 -26.08
C GLY A 325 14.00 0.90 -25.03
N GLU A 326 15.29 1.10 -25.28
CA GLU A 326 16.35 0.78 -24.32
C GLU A 326 16.28 1.72 -23.11
N ILE A 327 16.26 1.14 -21.92
CA ILE A 327 16.25 1.87 -20.65
C ILE A 327 17.45 1.45 -19.79
N GLY A 328 18.05 2.42 -19.11
CA GLY A 328 19.05 2.21 -18.08
C GLY A 328 18.45 2.40 -16.70
N LEU A 329 18.68 1.46 -15.79
CA LEU A 329 18.24 1.55 -14.40
C LEU A 329 19.46 1.73 -13.50
N ARG A 330 19.36 2.62 -12.51
CA ARG A 330 20.40 2.90 -11.53
C ARG A 330 19.77 3.00 -10.15
N VAL A 331 20.28 2.22 -9.20
CA VAL A 331 19.78 2.13 -7.82
C VAL A 331 20.86 2.60 -6.86
N GLU A 332 20.51 3.56 -6.00
CA GLU A 332 21.44 4.19 -5.07
C GLU A 332 20.83 4.31 -3.67
N GLN A 333 21.60 3.97 -2.65
CA GLN A 333 21.24 4.20 -1.26
C GLN A 333 22.49 4.51 -0.44
N ALA A 334 22.35 5.44 0.51
CA ALA A 334 23.40 5.77 1.46
C ALA A 334 23.90 4.52 2.20
N GLY A 335 25.22 4.31 2.23
CA GLY A 335 25.84 3.14 2.86
C GLY A 335 25.90 1.88 1.98
N TYR A 336 25.47 1.96 0.72
CA TYR A 336 25.50 0.86 -0.24
C TYR A 336 26.23 1.22 -1.53
N LEU A 337 26.76 0.20 -2.21
CA LEU A 337 27.30 0.35 -3.55
C LEU A 337 26.17 0.51 -4.57
N VAL A 338 26.42 1.32 -5.61
CA VAL A 338 25.46 1.56 -6.68
C VAL A 338 25.36 0.34 -7.59
N ILE A 339 24.13 -0.08 -7.91
CA ILE A 339 23.86 -1.06 -8.96
C ILE A 339 23.25 -0.34 -10.16
N SER A 340 23.64 -0.75 -11.37
CA SER A 340 23.01 -0.30 -12.62
C SER A 340 22.78 -1.47 -13.56
N GLY A 341 21.73 -1.38 -14.37
CA GLY A 341 21.34 -2.37 -15.36
C GLY A 341 20.80 -1.71 -16.62
N ARG A 342 20.63 -2.49 -17.69
CA ARG A 342 19.94 -2.08 -18.91
C ARG A 342 18.88 -3.11 -19.23
N GLU A 343 17.73 -2.63 -19.66
CA GLU A 343 16.58 -3.43 -20.02
C GLU A 343 15.94 -2.85 -21.29
N THR A 344 15.12 -3.64 -21.98
CA THR A 344 14.32 -3.16 -23.11
C THR A 344 12.86 -3.07 -22.70
N ALA A 345 12.30 -1.86 -22.75
CA ALA A 345 10.88 -1.63 -22.56
C ALA A 345 10.14 -1.82 -23.90
N THR A 346 9.09 -2.64 -23.92
CA THR A 346 8.20 -2.82 -25.08
C THR A 346 6.86 -2.12 -24.84
N ALA A 347 6.16 -1.76 -25.92
CA ALA A 347 4.81 -1.18 -25.81
C ALA A 347 3.87 -2.13 -25.05
N GLY A 348 3.23 -1.63 -23.99
CA GLY A 348 2.37 -2.42 -23.11
C GLY A 348 3.12 -3.45 -22.27
N GLY A 349 4.45 -3.45 -22.35
CA GLY A 349 5.33 -4.40 -21.69
C GLY A 349 5.52 -4.11 -20.20
N ARG A 350 6.02 -5.12 -19.51
CA ARG A 350 6.46 -5.03 -18.12
C ARG A 350 7.94 -5.35 -18.06
N VAL A 351 8.67 -4.57 -17.27
CA VAL A 351 10.08 -4.80 -17.00
C VAL A 351 10.22 -4.95 -15.49
N THR A 352 10.74 -6.09 -15.06
CA THR A 352 11.03 -6.36 -13.65
C THR A 352 12.53 -6.28 -13.43
N PHE A 353 12.97 -5.38 -12.56
CA PHE A 353 14.38 -5.21 -12.21
C PHE A 353 14.55 -5.27 -10.69
N ASN A 354 14.96 -6.44 -10.20
CA ASN A 354 15.29 -6.63 -8.79
C ASN A 354 16.78 -6.42 -8.58
N ALA A 355 17.17 -5.82 -7.46
CA ALA A 355 18.58 -5.67 -7.12
C ALA A 355 18.84 -5.92 -5.63
N ALA A 356 19.93 -6.61 -5.34
CA ALA A 356 20.45 -6.79 -4.00
C ALA A 356 21.71 -5.91 -3.87
N LEU A 357 21.62 -4.82 -3.10
CA LEU A 357 22.68 -3.83 -2.96
C LEU A 357 23.72 -4.31 -1.93
N PRO A 358 25.00 -4.45 -2.31
CA PRO A 358 26.07 -4.69 -1.35
C PRO A 358 26.29 -3.46 -0.47
N ARG A 359 26.49 -3.67 0.82
CA ARG A 359 26.94 -2.61 1.75
C ARG A 359 28.28 -2.06 1.27
N ASP A 360 28.45 -0.74 1.33
CA ASP A 360 29.73 -0.11 1.05
C ASP A 360 30.71 -0.43 2.19
N PRO A 361 31.81 -1.17 1.95
CA PRO A 361 32.77 -1.52 2.99
C PRO A 361 33.58 -0.32 3.49
N GLN A 362 33.57 0.80 2.76
CA GLN A 362 34.24 2.04 3.15
C GLN A 362 33.26 3.21 3.00
N PRO A 363 32.19 3.26 3.83
CA PRO A 363 31.22 4.34 3.73
C PRO A 363 31.97 5.65 3.94
N ARG A 364 31.97 6.50 2.91
CA ARG A 364 32.59 7.82 2.97
C ARG A 364 31.69 8.72 3.82
N LEU A 365 31.78 8.55 5.14
CA LEU A 365 31.01 9.30 6.11
C LEU A 365 31.61 10.69 6.29
N LEU A 366 30.73 11.70 6.30
CA LEU A 366 31.04 13.08 6.56
C LEU A 366 30.96 13.34 8.08
N THR A 367 31.84 14.23 8.54
CA THR A 367 31.69 14.91 9.83
C THR A 367 31.27 16.35 9.58
N VAL A 368 30.13 16.77 10.13
CA VAL A 368 29.70 18.18 10.08
C VAL A 368 30.16 18.87 11.35
N THR A 369 30.94 19.93 11.20
CA THR A 369 31.44 20.76 12.30
C THR A 369 30.87 22.16 12.21
N GLY A 370 30.88 22.89 13.31
CA GLY A 370 30.51 24.29 13.35
C GLY A 370 30.55 24.82 14.76
N ARG A 371 30.03 26.03 14.97
CA ARG A 371 29.98 26.66 16.29
C ARG A 371 28.63 27.31 16.55
N VAL A 372 28.03 27.01 17.70
CA VAL A 372 26.77 27.59 18.16
C VAL A 372 27.06 28.82 19.02
N VAL A 373 26.43 29.94 18.69
CA VAL A 373 26.67 31.25 19.34
C VAL A 373 25.38 32.02 19.62
N ASP A 374 25.42 32.93 20.59
CA ASP A 374 24.38 33.93 20.84
C ASP A 374 24.38 34.97 19.70
N ALA A 375 23.23 35.18 19.07
CA ALA A 375 23.08 36.15 17.98
C ALA A 375 23.42 37.61 18.40
N ALA A 376 23.24 37.98 19.68
CA ALA A 376 23.43 39.36 20.14
C ALA A 376 24.90 39.73 20.37
N GLY A 377 25.71 38.77 20.83
CA GLY A 377 27.09 39.02 21.29
C GLY A 377 28.13 38.02 20.82
N GLN A 378 27.74 37.03 20.01
CA GLN A 378 28.60 35.95 19.51
C GLN A 378 29.28 35.13 20.63
N ALA A 379 28.75 35.19 21.85
CA ALA A 379 29.17 34.34 22.95
C ALA A 379 28.89 32.88 22.61
N ALA A 380 29.85 32.00 22.87
CA ALA A 380 29.70 30.58 22.62
C ALA A 380 28.59 29.97 23.48
N LEU A 381 27.74 29.16 22.86
CA LEU A 381 26.68 28.42 23.56
C LEU A 381 27.10 26.98 23.76
N ALA A 382 27.41 26.63 25.01
CA ALA A 382 27.73 25.26 25.41
C ALA A 382 26.45 24.45 25.68
N GLY A 383 26.47 23.15 25.35
CA GLY A 383 25.35 22.25 25.58
C GLY A 383 24.14 22.44 24.66
N ALA A 384 24.26 23.26 23.61
CA ALA A 384 23.24 23.36 22.58
C ALA A 384 23.10 21.99 21.89
N ARG A 385 21.88 21.46 21.84
CA ARG A 385 21.56 20.16 21.27
C ARG A 385 21.32 20.30 19.77
N LEU A 386 22.08 19.59 18.96
CA LEU A 386 21.89 19.51 17.52
C LEU A 386 21.31 18.13 17.18
N ARG A 387 20.18 18.09 16.48
CA ARG A 387 19.50 16.87 16.04
C ARG A 387 19.26 16.89 14.54
N VAL A 388 19.69 15.84 13.85
CA VAL A 388 19.28 15.58 12.47
C VAL A 388 17.87 15.00 12.49
N ILE A 389 16.93 15.63 11.78
CA ILE A 389 15.51 15.24 11.83
C ILE A 389 15.30 13.83 11.25
N ASP A 390 15.88 13.54 10.09
CA ASP A 390 15.62 12.28 9.37
C ASP A 390 16.34 11.06 9.97
N SER A 391 17.60 11.22 10.41
CA SER A 391 18.39 10.11 10.98
C SER A 391 18.24 9.98 12.50
N GLY A 392 17.74 11.01 13.17
CA GLY A 392 17.69 11.06 14.64
C GLY A 392 19.05 11.23 15.32
N THR A 393 20.15 11.38 14.58
CA THR A 393 21.50 11.60 15.12
C THR A 393 21.52 12.87 15.97
N VAL A 394 22.09 12.80 17.18
CA VAL A 394 22.19 13.94 18.11
C VAL A 394 23.63 14.16 18.54
N THR A 395 24.03 15.43 18.66
CA THR A 395 25.26 15.84 19.35
C THR A 395 24.99 17.09 20.21
N GLN A 396 25.97 17.51 21.00
CA GLN A 396 25.92 18.76 21.75
C GLN A 396 27.15 19.63 21.46
N SER A 397 26.98 20.95 21.54
CA SER A 397 28.11 21.87 21.48
C SER A 397 28.96 21.80 22.76
N ALA A 398 30.28 21.88 22.61
CA ALA A 398 31.25 21.94 23.68
C ALA A 398 31.29 23.32 24.38
N GLY A 399 32.14 23.46 25.40
CA GLY A 399 32.29 24.70 26.18
C GLY A 399 32.67 25.94 25.36
N ASP A 400 33.36 25.75 24.24
CA ASP A 400 33.71 26.81 23.29
C ASP A 400 32.64 27.03 22.21
N GLY A 401 31.50 26.33 22.30
CA GLY A 401 30.38 26.37 21.36
C GLY A 401 30.57 25.48 20.14
N ARG A 402 31.73 24.82 19.95
CA ARG A 402 31.95 23.96 18.79
C ARG A 402 31.18 22.65 18.89
N PHE A 403 30.70 22.14 17.76
CA PHE A 403 30.07 20.83 17.70
C PHE A 403 30.72 19.98 16.59
N SER A 404 30.56 18.66 16.72
CA SER A 404 30.94 17.69 15.70
C SER A 404 29.83 16.65 15.58
N LEU A 405 29.26 16.53 14.39
CA LEU A 405 28.20 15.61 14.05
C LEU A 405 28.73 14.63 12.98
N ALA A 406 29.24 13.51 13.47
CA ALA A 406 29.89 12.48 12.66
C ALA A 406 28.92 11.42 12.17
N GLY A 407 29.34 10.65 11.16
CA GLY A 407 28.61 9.47 10.68
C GLY A 407 27.50 9.77 9.69
N LEU A 408 27.53 10.93 9.01
CA LEU A 408 26.56 11.26 7.99
C LEU A 408 26.99 10.71 6.63
N ALA A 409 26.12 9.96 5.97
CA ALA A 409 26.32 9.61 4.57
C ALA A 409 26.10 10.81 3.64
N ALA A 410 26.43 10.69 2.35
CA ALA A 410 26.10 11.72 1.37
C ALA A 410 24.57 11.92 1.28
N GLY A 411 24.10 13.17 1.28
CA GLY A 411 22.68 13.49 1.31
C GLY A 411 22.39 14.92 1.74
N ASN A 412 21.10 15.29 1.72
CA ASN A 412 20.62 16.56 2.25
C ASN A 412 19.93 16.31 3.59
N TYR A 413 20.34 17.02 4.63
CA TYR A 413 19.84 16.84 5.99
C TYR A 413 19.28 18.15 6.54
N LEU A 414 18.18 18.07 7.29
CA LEU A 414 17.69 19.17 8.11
C LEU A 414 18.17 18.99 9.56
N VAL A 415 18.90 19.97 10.09
CA VAL A 415 19.43 19.95 11.45
C VAL A 415 18.68 20.98 12.29
N GLN A 416 18.09 20.53 13.40
CA GLN A 416 17.48 21.37 14.41
C GLN A 416 18.48 21.62 15.54
N VAL A 417 18.58 22.87 16.00
CA VAL A 417 19.45 23.29 17.10
C VAL A 417 18.61 23.92 18.19
N GLU A 418 18.79 23.45 19.42
CA GLU A 418 18.08 23.91 20.61
C GLU A 418 19.06 24.23 21.74
N ALA A 419 18.83 25.32 22.45
CA ALA A 419 19.55 25.67 23.66
C ALA A 419 18.60 26.33 24.67
N THR A 420 18.84 26.12 25.96
CA THR A 420 18.02 26.71 27.04
C THR A 420 18.02 28.23 26.96
N ASP A 421 16.84 28.85 27.09
CA ASP A 421 16.62 30.30 26.95
C ASP A 421 16.86 30.87 25.54
N PHE A 422 16.95 30.02 24.51
CA PHE A 422 17.04 30.42 23.11
C PHE A 422 15.90 29.85 22.27
N LEU A 423 15.50 30.60 21.24
CA LEU A 423 14.59 30.10 20.21
C LEU A 423 15.30 29.04 19.37
N PRO A 424 14.61 27.95 18.99
CA PRO A 424 15.20 26.90 18.14
C PRO A 424 15.51 27.46 16.75
N ALA A 425 16.57 26.93 16.14
CA ALA A 425 16.94 27.22 14.76
C ALA A 425 17.03 25.94 13.93
N GLN A 426 16.88 26.06 12.62
CA GLN A 426 17.07 24.96 11.68
C GLN A 426 17.97 25.41 10.53
N PHE A 427 18.78 24.47 10.01
CA PHE A 427 19.57 24.69 8.80
C PHE A 427 19.68 23.40 7.99
N SER A 428 19.86 23.56 6.68
CA SER A 428 20.07 22.44 5.77
C SER A 428 21.56 22.19 5.55
N VAL A 429 21.95 20.92 5.55
CA VAL A 429 23.30 20.47 5.22
C VAL A 429 23.23 19.65 3.94
N ALA A 430 23.95 20.08 2.90
CA ALA A 430 24.22 19.28 1.72
C ALA A 430 25.56 18.56 1.92
N ALA A 431 25.50 17.30 2.34
CA ALA A 431 26.65 16.47 2.59
C ALA A 431 27.14 15.80 1.29
N ALA A 432 28.33 16.17 0.83
CA ALA A 432 29.08 15.34 -0.11
C ALA A 432 29.77 14.18 0.64
N ALA A 433 30.04 13.08 -0.07
CA ALA A 433 30.62 11.88 0.54
C ALA A 433 32.04 12.12 1.09
N GLY A 434 32.25 11.83 2.37
CA GLY A 434 33.54 11.85 3.06
C GLY A 434 34.03 13.23 3.50
N GLY A 435 34.97 13.24 4.44
CA GLY A 435 35.66 14.45 4.90
C GLY A 435 34.97 15.18 6.05
N SER A 436 35.29 16.47 6.21
CA SER A 436 34.69 17.37 7.20
C SER A 436 34.07 18.58 6.51
N LEU A 437 32.83 18.91 6.84
CA LEU A 437 32.13 20.11 6.38
C LEU A 437 31.94 21.05 7.56
N ASP A 438 32.56 22.22 7.52
CA ASP A 438 32.31 23.28 8.48
C ASP A 438 31.15 24.16 8.01
N VAL A 439 30.05 24.18 8.76
CA VAL A 439 28.87 25.02 8.46
C VAL A 439 28.98 26.42 9.07
N GLY A 440 30.09 26.72 9.73
CA GLY A 440 30.36 28.03 10.31
C GLY A 440 29.56 28.31 11.58
N LEU A 441 29.07 29.55 11.71
CA LEU A 441 28.39 30.03 12.91
C LEU A 441 26.88 29.81 12.82
N ILE A 442 26.35 29.08 13.78
CA ILE A 442 24.91 28.93 13.99
C ILE A 442 24.50 29.86 15.12
N SER A 443 23.84 30.95 14.78
CA SER A 443 23.41 31.97 15.75
C SER A 443 21.99 31.69 16.26
N LEU A 444 21.84 31.53 17.57
CA LEU A 444 20.53 31.42 18.22
C LEU A 444 20.10 32.75 18.82
N LYS A 445 18.82 33.09 18.68
CA LYS A 445 18.24 34.28 19.31
C LYS A 445 17.76 33.93 20.70
N ARG A 446 18.19 34.67 21.71
CA ARG A 446 17.70 34.51 23.08
C ARG A 446 16.20 34.74 23.11
N VAL A 447 15.47 33.90 23.84
CA VAL A 447 14.09 34.19 24.22
C VAL A 447 14.16 35.49 25.01
N ALA A 448 13.61 36.58 24.47
CA ALA A 448 13.57 37.83 25.21
C ALA A 448 12.88 37.53 26.55
N GLY A 449 13.60 37.73 27.66
CA GLY A 449 12.95 37.86 28.96
C GLY A 449 11.82 38.88 28.80
N ASN A 450 10.67 38.63 29.42
CA ASN A 450 9.42 39.38 29.28
C ASN A 450 9.57 40.89 29.52
N ASP A 451 10.14 41.64 28.57
CA ASP A 451 10.38 43.08 28.69
C ASP A 451 9.42 43.92 27.83
N SER A 452 8.45 43.27 27.15
CA SER A 452 7.32 43.96 26.53
C SER A 452 6.14 44.01 27.50
N GLY A 453 6.06 45.11 28.26
CA GLY A 453 4.86 45.42 29.04
C GLY A 453 3.63 45.48 28.13
N ILE A 454 2.52 44.84 28.54
CA ILE A 454 1.26 44.90 27.82
C ILE A 454 0.46 46.08 28.35
N ARG A 455 0.05 46.98 27.45
CA ARG A 455 -0.89 48.06 27.75
C ARG A 455 -2.02 48.11 26.74
N GLY A 456 -3.21 48.45 27.19
CA GLY A 456 -4.39 48.57 26.35
C GLY A 456 -5.54 49.28 27.04
N MET A 457 -6.66 49.42 26.35
CA MET A 457 -7.89 49.98 26.88
C MET A 457 -9.05 49.08 26.49
N VAL A 458 -9.89 48.74 27.47
CA VAL A 458 -11.11 47.99 27.26
C VAL A 458 -12.27 48.96 27.16
N THR A 459 -12.95 48.97 26.03
CA THR A 459 -14.13 49.80 25.78
C THR A 459 -15.31 48.94 25.36
N ASP A 460 -16.51 49.38 25.70
CA ASP A 460 -17.74 48.82 25.16
C ASP A 460 -17.77 49.00 23.64
N ALA A 461 -18.08 47.92 22.91
CA ALA A 461 -17.95 47.89 21.45
C ALA A 461 -18.94 48.83 20.75
N LEU A 462 -20.10 49.12 21.37
CA LEU A 462 -21.17 49.93 20.79
C LEU A 462 -21.02 51.40 21.16
N THR A 463 -20.78 51.69 22.44
CA THR A 463 -20.77 53.05 22.99
C THR A 463 -19.38 53.69 23.04
N ARG A 464 -18.31 52.88 22.86
CA ARG A 464 -16.91 53.28 23.01
C ARG A 464 -16.54 53.78 24.41
N ALA A 465 -17.41 53.65 25.40
CA ALA A 465 -17.14 54.02 26.79
C ALA A 465 -16.14 53.04 27.44
N PRO A 466 -15.25 53.50 28.33
CA PRO A 466 -14.31 52.64 29.05
C PRO A 466 -15.00 51.65 29.99
N LEU A 467 -14.49 50.42 30.05
CA LEU A 467 -15.00 49.36 30.92
C LEU A 467 -14.02 49.08 32.07
N ARG A 468 -14.48 49.24 33.31
CA ARG A 468 -13.72 49.01 34.55
C ARG A 468 -13.81 47.55 35.01
N GLY A 469 -12.71 47.01 35.52
CA GLY A 469 -12.66 45.73 36.23
C GLY A 469 -12.72 44.50 35.31
N VAL A 470 -12.55 44.68 34.01
CA VAL A 470 -12.48 43.57 33.06
C VAL A 470 -11.19 42.80 33.31
N THR A 471 -11.29 41.48 33.42
CA THR A 471 -10.13 40.60 33.63
C THR A 471 -9.43 40.33 32.30
N ILE A 472 -8.12 40.54 32.26
CA ILE A 472 -7.26 40.23 31.12
C ILE A 472 -6.29 39.12 31.54
N THR A 473 -6.44 37.94 30.93
CA THR A 473 -5.55 36.78 31.14
C THR A 473 -4.60 36.62 29.96
N VAL A 474 -3.30 36.51 30.26
CA VAL A 474 -2.26 36.20 29.27
C VAL A 474 -1.68 34.84 29.63
N ASN A 475 -1.73 33.89 28.70
CA ASN A 475 -1.33 32.50 28.93
C ASN A 475 0.08 32.42 29.55
N GLY A 476 0.18 31.78 30.71
CA GLY A 476 1.43 31.66 31.47
C GLY A 476 1.72 32.79 32.47
N SER A 477 0.73 33.62 32.82
CA SER A 477 0.92 34.70 33.81
C SER A 477 -0.34 35.08 34.61
N ASP A 478 -0.16 35.87 35.68
CA ASP A 478 -1.25 36.39 36.53
C ASP A 478 -2.21 37.34 35.79
N SER A 479 -3.48 37.32 36.19
CA SER A 479 -4.54 38.16 35.63
C SER A 479 -4.37 39.65 35.95
N LEU A 480 -4.65 40.50 34.96
CA LEU A 480 -4.73 41.96 35.10
C LEU A 480 -6.19 42.43 35.10
N TYR A 481 -6.44 43.62 35.64
CA TYR A 481 -7.78 44.24 35.64
C TYR A 481 -7.73 45.64 35.03
N SER A 482 -8.73 46.00 34.22
CA SER A 482 -8.86 47.37 33.71
C SER A 482 -9.26 48.37 34.81
N ALA A 483 -8.67 49.57 34.79
CA ALA A 483 -8.96 50.66 35.70
C ALA A 483 -10.29 51.38 35.33
N ALA A 484 -10.68 52.39 36.11
CA ALA A 484 -11.94 53.12 35.91
C ALA A 484 -12.03 53.84 34.55
N ASP A 485 -10.89 54.18 33.97
CA ASP A 485 -10.75 54.75 32.62
C ASP A 485 -10.58 53.66 31.53
N GLY A 486 -10.82 52.40 31.88
CA GLY A 486 -10.74 51.26 30.96
C GLY A 486 -9.32 50.81 30.63
N ARG A 487 -8.28 51.52 31.09
CA ARG A 487 -6.89 51.18 30.76
C ARG A 487 -6.35 50.06 31.64
N PHE A 488 -5.45 49.27 31.07
CA PHE A 488 -4.64 48.31 31.81
C PHE A 488 -3.18 48.44 31.35
N GLU A 489 -2.25 48.29 32.28
CA GLU A 489 -0.82 48.26 32.01
C GLU A 489 -0.18 47.25 32.95
N ARG A 490 0.69 46.40 32.41
CA ARG A 490 1.67 45.65 33.19
C ARG A 490 3.04 46.18 32.85
N ARG A 491 3.73 46.71 33.87
CA ARG A 491 5.12 47.15 33.73
C ARG A 491 6.06 45.94 33.86
N PRO A 492 7.26 46.00 33.26
CA PRO A 492 8.27 44.97 33.48
C PRO A 492 8.60 44.87 34.98
N VAL A 493 8.90 43.68 35.46
CA VAL A 493 9.45 43.44 36.80
C VAL A 493 10.93 43.16 36.66
#